data_AF-Q39FD1-F1
#
_entry.id   AF-Q39FD1-F1
#
_cell.length_a   1.000
_cell.length_b   1.000
_cell.length_c   1.000
_cell.angle_alpha   90.00
_cell.angle_beta   90.00
_cell.angle_gamma   90.00
#
_symmetry.space_group_name_H-M   'P 1'
#
loop_
_entity.id
_entity.type
_entity.pdbx_description
1 polymer ?
#
loop_
_entity_poly.entity_id
_entity_poly.type
_entity_poly.pdbx_seq_one_letter_code
_entity_poly.pdbx_strand_id
1 'polypeptide(L)'
;MGADSTTKQEVKPGSKPTRSCDSKFDDAWRQYPNREGSNSKQAAQWAWNARVREGIDPDVLIAAVVAYAAAMKAAGNIGTPYVKQASTFFGRDRHFEEYAKPGAKGDLFDGGAVPWWKAAGFTYQWQATNAGCSDRSAHLWANGVRQGAPA
;
A
#
# COMPACT_ATOMS: atom_id res chain seq x y z
N MET A 1 21.30 30.10 32.39
CA MET A 1 20.34 29.92 31.28
C MET A 1 21.12 29.92 29.99
N GLY A 2 21.07 28.84 29.22
CA GLY A 2 21.85 28.65 28.01
C GLY A 2 21.93 27.17 27.69
N ALA A 3 20.92 26.67 27.00
CA ALA A 3 20.82 25.31 26.50
C ALA A 3 21.71 25.14 25.27
N ASP A 4 22.40 24.01 25.16
CA ASP A 4 22.48 23.30 23.89
C ASP A 4 22.64 21.80 24.17
N SER A 5 21.61 21.08 23.75
CA SER A 5 21.44 19.65 23.96
C SER A 5 21.97 18.89 22.76
N THR A 6 22.80 17.90 23.06
CA THR A 6 22.68 16.54 22.50
C THR A 6 23.27 16.34 21.09
N THR A 7 24.55 15.95 21.12
CA THR A 7 25.00 14.58 20.80
C THR A 7 24.54 14.01 19.45
N LYS A 8 25.42 14.27 18.48
CA LYS A 8 25.92 13.34 17.45
C LYS A 8 25.83 11.87 17.90
N GLN A 9 25.05 11.04 17.20
CA GLN A 9 25.27 9.59 17.22
C GLN A 9 25.34 9.01 15.81
N GLU A 10 26.56 8.58 15.54
CA GLU A 10 27.08 7.75 14.46
C GLU A 10 26.51 6.32 14.57
N VAL A 11 26.07 5.74 13.46
CA VAL A 11 25.49 4.38 13.41
C VAL A 11 26.37 3.49 12.54
N LYS A 12 26.87 2.38 13.11
CA LYS A 12 27.66 1.35 12.43
C LYS A 12 26.76 0.31 11.71
N PRO A 13 27.21 -0.30 10.60
CA PRO A 13 26.33 -0.96 9.63
C PRO A 13 26.28 -2.49 9.80
N GLY A 14 25.11 -3.10 9.55
CA GLY A 14 25.00 -4.55 9.52
C GLY A 14 23.68 -5.06 8.94
N SER A 15 23.75 -5.57 7.71
CA SER A 15 22.79 -6.41 6.97
C SER A 15 21.78 -5.72 6.03
N LYS A 16 22.02 -5.91 4.72
CA LYS A 16 21.22 -5.46 3.56
C LYS A 16 19.91 -6.29 3.47
N PRO A 17 18.76 -5.70 3.07
CA PRO A 17 18.57 -4.90 1.85
C PRO A 17 18.19 -3.44 2.17
N THR A 18 19.18 -2.63 2.55
CA THR A 18 18.92 -1.29 3.10
C THR A 18 18.59 -0.24 2.04
N ARG A 19 19.22 -0.29 0.85
CA ARG A 19 19.10 0.81 -0.13
C ARG A 19 17.69 1.06 -0.67
N SER A 20 16.92 0.02 -0.99
CA SER A 20 15.57 0.19 -1.55
C SER A 20 14.54 0.57 -0.49
N CYS A 21 14.71 0.10 0.75
CA CYS A 21 13.83 0.45 1.86
C CYS A 21 14.07 1.90 2.33
N ASP A 22 15.35 2.29 2.45
CA ASP A 22 15.74 3.66 2.77
C ASP A 22 15.19 4.68 1.75
N SER A 23 15.24 4.36 0.45
CA SER A 23 14.74 5.26 -0.60
C SER A 23 13.22 5.46 -0.53
N LYS A 24 12.44 4.39 -0.28
CA LYS A 24 10.98 4.48 -0.16
C LYS A 24 10.54 5.17 1.12
N PHE A 25 11.27 4.93 2.21
CA PHE A 25 11.05 5.64 3.47
C PHE A 25 11.34 7.13 3.36
N ASP A 26 12.41 7.53 2.66
CA ASP A 26 12.71 8.95 2.45
C ASP A 26 11.62 9.66 1.64
N ASP A 27 11.10 8.99 0.60
CA ASP A 27 9.96 9.52 -0.17
C ASP A 27 8.72 9.70 0.71
N ALA A 28 8.36 8.68 1.50
CA ALA A 28 7.29 8.77 2.50
C ALA A 28 7.53 9.91 3.50
N TRP A 29 8.77 10.06 3.97
CA TRP A 29 9.15 11.08 4.95
C TRP A 29 8.96 12.50 4.40
N ARG A 30 9.29 12.73 3.12
CA ARG A 30 9.10 14.04 2.46
C ARG A 30 7.62 14.41 2.31
N GLN A 31 6.74 13.42 2.20
CA GLN A 31 5.28 13.63 2.12
C GLN A 31 4.63 13.82 3.50
N TYR A 32 5.32 13.47 4.58
CA TYR A 32 4.75 13.53 5.93
C TYR A 32 4.50 15.00 6.33
N PRO A 33 3.31 15.36 6.85
CA PRO A 33 2.99 16.72 7.22
C PRO A 33 3.92 17.23 8.34
N ASN A 34 4.38 18.48 8.22
CA ASN A 34 5.26 19.06 9.21
C ASN A 34 4.53 19.20 10.56
N ARG A 35 5.23 18.87 11.64
CA ARG A 35 4.74 18.94 13.01
C ARG A 35 5.55 19.94 13.80
N GLU A 36 4.87 20.70 14.66
CA GLU A 36 5.53 21.46 15.73
C GLU A 36 5.88 20.52 16.90
N GLY A 37 7.18 20.24 17.06
CA GLY A 37 7.73 19.37 18.12
C GLY A 37 8.76 18.34 17.62
N SER A 38 9.41 17.63 18.55
CA SER A 38 10.42 16.61 18.23
C SER A 38 9.80 15.45 17.43
N ASN A 39 10.41 15.07 16.32
CA ASN A 39 9.97 13.96 15.45
C ASN A 39 11.22 13.19 15.00
N SER A 40 11.56 12.12 15.72
CA SER A 40 12.82 11.37 15.49
C SER A 40 12.73 10.49 14.23
N LYS A 41 13.38 10.93 13.13
CA LYS A 41 13.46 10.17 11.86
C LYS A 41 13.96 8.74 12.05
N GLN A 42 14.95 8.52 12.94
CA GLN A 42 15.50 7.19 13.22
C GLN A 42 14.46 6.24 13.85
N ALA A 43 13.66 6.72 14.80
CA ALA A 43 12.62 5.91 15.44
C ALA A 43 11.51 5.53 14.45
N ALA A 44 11.13 6.46 13.57
CA ALA A 44 10.20 6.18 12.48
C ALA A 44 10.75 5.17 11.48
N GLN A 45 12.03 5.25 11.14
CA GLN A 45 12.68 4.31 10.23
C GLN A 45 12.77 2.89 10.82
N TRP A 46 13.05 2.75 12.12
CA TRP A 46 12.98 1.44 12.79
C TRP A 46 11.58 0.85 12.78
N ALA A 47 10.56 1.67 13.06
CA ALA A 47 9.17 1.24 13.02
C ALA A 47 8.76 0.81 11.60
N TRP A 48 9.15 1.57 10.56
CA TRP A 48 8.96 1.24 9.15
C TRP A 48 9.61 -0.09 8.78
N ASN A 49 10.90 -0.26 9.12
CA ASN A 49 11.63 -1.49 8.83
C ASN A 49 11.01 -2.71 9.51
N ALA A 50 10.43 -2.55 10.71
CA ALA A 50 9.67 -3.60 11.36
C ALA A 50 8.43 -4.02 10.54
N ARG A 51 7.70 -3.06 9.93
CA ARG A 51 6.54 -3.36 9.07
C ARG A 51 6.93 -4.06 7.77
N VAL A 52 8.02 -3.64 7.15
CA VAL A 52 8.55 -4.31 5.95
C VAL A 52 8.96 -5.75 6.28
N ARG A 53 9.54 -5.99 7.47
CA ARG A 53 9.88 -7.34 7.96
C ARG A 53 8.65 -8.19 8.28
N GLU A 54 7.54 -7.57 8.66
CA GLU A 54 6.23 -8.23 8.82
C GLU A 54 5.57 -8.60 7.48
N GLY A 55 6.13 -8.13 6.34
CA GLY A 55 5.62 -8.43 5.00
C GLY A 55 4.70 -7.36 4.43
N ILE A 56 4.66 -6.17 5.04
CA ILE A 56 3.86 -5.04 4.54
C ILE A 56 4.59 -4.39 3.36
N ASP A 57 3.87 -4.21 2.25
CA ASP A 57 4.37 -3.50 1.08
C ASP A 57 4.75 -2.06 1.46
N PRO A 58 6.00 -1.61 1.20
CA PRO A 58 6.41 -0.24 1.48
C PRO A 58 5.58 0.79 0.70
N ASP A 59 5.05 0.43 -0.49
CA ASP A 59 4.16 1.29 -1.27
C ASP A 59 2.82 1.55 -0.56
N VAL A 60 2.30 0.57 0.20
CA VAL A 60 1.09 0.75 1.02
C VAL A 60 1.35 1.75 2.13
N LEU A 61 2.54 1.69 2.74
CA LEU A 61 2.94 2.63 3.76
C LEU A 61 3.11 4.05 3.21
N ILE A 62 3.67 4.22 1.99
CA ILE A 62 3.72 5.53 1.31
C ILE A 62 2.32 6.07 1.07
N ALA A 63 1.41 5.26 0.52
CA ALA A 63 0.04 5.65 0.25
C ALA A 63 -0.69 6.08 1.54
N ALA A 64 -0.44 5.39 2.65
CA ALA A 64 -0.98 5.75 3.96
C ALA A 64 -0.49 7.12 4.43
N VAL A 65 0.80 7.45 4.20
CA VAL A 65 1.33 8.78 4.55
C VAL A 65 0.70 9.87 3.68
N VAL A 66 0.56 9.65 2.38
CA VAL A 66 -0.05 10.63 1.47
C VAL A 66 -1.52 10.89 1.87
N ALA A 67 -2.27 9.83 2.18
CA ALA A 67 -3.65 9.94 2.67
C ALA A 67 -3.71 10.68 4.01
N TYR A 68 -2.77 10.39 4.92
CA TYR A 68 -2.66 11.09 6.20
C TYR A 68 -2.35 12.59 6.03
N ALA A 69 -1.42 12.93 5.13
CA ALA A 69 -1.09 14.32 4.80
C ALA A 69 -2.31 15.06 4.23
N ALA A 70 -3.09 14.40 3.36
CA ALA A 70 -4.32 14.95 2.81
C ALA A 70 -5.39 15.17 3.90
N ALA A 71 -5.55 14.22 4.83
CA ALA A 71 -6.48 14.34 5.96
C ALA A 71 -6.09 15.49 6.90
N MET A 72 -4.79 15.63 7.21
CA MET A 72 -4.28 16.74 8.02
C MET A 72 -4.43 18.09 7.32
N LYS A 73 -4.25 18.15 5.99
CA LYS A 73 -4.51 19.34 5.18
C LYS A 73 -6.00 19.72 5.19
N ALA A 74 -6.89 18.75 5.03
CA ALA A 74 -8.33 18.97 5.06
C ALA A 74 -8.81 19.45 6.44
N ALA A 75 -8.20 18.93 7.52
CA ALA A 75 -8.47 19.37 8.88
C ALA A 75 -7.86 20.74 9.23
N GLY A 76 -6.94 21.27 8.42
CA GLY A 76 -6.21 22.51 8.73
C GLY A 76 -5.20 22.35 9.87
N ASN A 77 -4.81 21.12 10.23
CA ASN A 77 -3.97 20.81 11.38
C ASN A 77 -2.47 20.75 11.06
N ILE A 78 -2.05 21.20 9.87
CA ILE A 78 -0.64 21.23 9.47
C ILE A 78 0.11 22.21 10.39
N GLY A 79 1.22 21.77 10.99
CA GLY A 79 1.99 22.59 11.94
C GLY A 79 1.42 22.63 13.36
N THR A 80 0.42 21.81 13.68
CA THR A 80 -0.14 21.73 15.04
C THR A 80 0.48 20.56 15.83
N PRO A 81 0.43 20.57 17.18
CA PRO A 81 0.83 19.41 17.99
C PRO A 81 -0.06 18.17 17.78
N TYR A 82 -1.20 18.32 17.10
CA TYR A 82 -2.13 17.24 16.77
C TYR A 82 -1.65 16.35 15.62
N VAL A 83 -0.60 16.76 14.88
CA VAL A 83 0.06 15.87 13.92
C VAL A 83 0.72 14.73 14.69
N LYS A 84 0.36 13.50 14.33
CA LYS A 84 0.86 12.29 14.99
C LYS A 84 2.37 12.16 14.74
N GLN A 85 3.08 11.59 15.71
CA GLN A 85 4.49 11.26 15.53
C GLN A 85 4.62 10.19 14.45
N ALA A 86 5.59 10.32 13.54
CA ALA A 86 5.81 9.32 12.50
C ALA A 86 6.20 7.95 13.09
N SER A 87 6.92 7.93 14.21
CA SER A 87 7.26 6.69 14.95
C SER A 87 6.04 5.98 15.53
N THR A 88 5.06 6.72 16.04
CA THR A 88 3.77 6.17 16.51
C THR A 88 2.91 5.74 15.32
N PHE A 89 2.93 6.49 14.22
CA PHE A 89 2.17 6.17 13.01
C PHE A 89 2.56 4.81 12.40
N PHE A 90 3.87 4.54 12.31
CA PHE A 90 4.41 3.23 11.89
C PHE A 90 4.59 2.24 13.06
N GLY A 91 4.20 2.64 14.27
CA GLY A 91 4.35 1.90 15.51
C GLY A 91 3.56 0.58 15.54
N ARG A 92 3.70 -0.16 16.65
CA ARG A 92 3.11 -1.51 16.81
C ARG A 92 1.59 -1.53 16.65
N ASP A 93 0.94 -0.41 16.93
CA ASP A 93 -0.50 -0.23 16.79
C ASP A 93 -0.97 -0.06 15.34
N ARG A 94 -0.04 -0.02 14.37
CA ARG A 94 -0.31 0.00 12.92
C ARG A 94 -1.35 1.06 12.51
N HIS A 95 -1.25 2.26 13.07
CA HIS A 95 -2.17 3.37 12.75
C HIS A 95 -2.20 3.74 11.26
N PHE A 96 -1.14 3.44 10.52
CA PHE A 96 -1.14 3.61 9.07
C PHE A 96 -2.24 2.79 8.39
N GLU A 97 -2.75 1.69 8.96
CA GLU A 97 -3.79 0.83 8.34
C GLU A 97 -5.11 1.58 8.09
N GLU A 98 -5.45 2.54 8.96
CA GLU A 98 -6.66 3.37 8.80
C GLU A 98 -6.57 4.29 7.56
N TYR A 99 -5.35 4.73 7.25
CA TYR A 99 -5.06 5.62 6.12
C TYR A 99 -4.53 4.86 4.89
N ALA A 100 -4.02 3.65 5.10
CA ALA A 100 -3.77 2.63 4.09
C ALA A 100 -5.13 2.07 3.66
N LYS A 101 -6.03 2.96 3.24
CA LYS A 101 -7.28 2.58 2.62
C LYS A 101 -6.89 1.64 1.48
N PRO A 102 -7.41 0.40 1.41
CA PRO A 102 -7.25 -0.45 0.24
C PRO A 102 -8.12 0.14 -0.88
N GLY A 103 -7.71 1.31 -1.38
CA GLY A 103 -8.49 2.12 -2.31
C GLY A 103 -7.92 2.14 -3.73
N ALA A 104 -6.84 1.40 -3.98
CA ALA A 104 -6.24 1.30 -5.32
C ALA A 104 -5.35 0.05 -5.54
N LYS A 105 -5.48 -0.99 -4.70
CA LYS A 105 -5.46 -2.35 -5.26
C LYS A 105 -6.93 -2.68 -5.52
N GLY A 106 -7.53 -1.96 -6.47
CA GLY A 106 -8.59 -2.59 -7.25
C GLY A 106 -7.99 -3.91 -7.70
N ASP A 107 -8.68 -5.00 -7.41
CA ASP A 107 -8.48 -6.33 -7.97
C ASP A 107 -7.15 -6.47 -8.74
N LEU A 108 -6.11 -6.98 -8.08
CA LEU A 108 -4.80 -7.31 -8.69
C LEU A 108 -4.90 -8.44 -9.74
N PHE A 109 -5.99 -8.50 -10.52
CA PHE A 109 -5.90 -8.82 -11.94
C PHE A 109 -5.41 -7.56 -12.68
N ASP A 110 -4.15 -7.22 -12.44
CA ASP A 110 -3.37 -6.28 -13.24
C ASP A 110 -3.13 -6.95 -14.61
N GLY A 111 -4.03 -6.69 -15.56
CA GLY A 111 -4.06 -7.27 -16.90
C GLY A 111 -5.49 -7.57 -17.37
N GLY A 112 -6.27 -6.51 -17.61
CA GLY A 112 -7.71 -6.54 -17.88
C GLY A 112 -8.16 -7.28 -19.14
N ALA A 113 -8.01 -8.60 -19.16
CA ALA A 113 -8.87 -9.50 -19.89
C ALA A 113 -9.66 -10.29 -18.84
N VAL A 114 -10.99 -10.10 -18.81
CA VAL A 114 -11.87 -11.04 -18.09
C VAL A 114 -11.46 -12.46 -18.50
N PRO A 115 -11.17 -13.38 -17.56
CA PRO A 115 -10.85 -14.75 -17.92
C PRO A 115 -11.94 -15.28 -18.85
N TRP A 116 -11.55 -15.91 -19.96
CA TRP A 116 -12.47 -16.30 -21.03
C TRP A 116 -13.69 -17.09 -20.54
N TRP A 117 -13.54 -17.90 -19.49
CA TRP A 117 -14.63 -18.64 -18.85
C TRP A 117 -15.59 -17.74 -18.06
N LYS A 118 -15.09 -16.67 -17.43
CA LYS A 118 -15.92 -15.67 -16.73
C LYS A 118 -16.68 -14.79 -17.72
N ALA A 119 -16.05 -14.44 -18.85
CA ALA A 119 -16.70 -13.77 -19.97
C ALA A 119 -17.83 -14.62 -20.58
N ALA A 120 -17.64 -15.95 -20.63
CA ALA A 120 -18.62 -16.93 -21.05
C ALA A 120 -19.78 -17.15 -20.03
N GLY A 121 -19.74 -16.51 -18.86
CA GLY A 121 -20.75 -16.62 -17.82
C GLY A 121 -20.59 -17.81 -16.87
N PHE A 122 -19.40 -18.42 -16.81
CA PHE A 122 -19.09 -19.48 -15.85
C PHE A 122 -18.46 -18.93 -14.57
N THR A 123 -18.78 -19.54 -13.44
CA THR A 123 -18.21 -19.18 -12.13
C THR A 123 -16.79 -19.74 -11.95
N TYR A 124 -16.48 -20.87 -12.59
CA TYR A 124 -15.18 -21.51 -12.51
C TYR A 124 -14.71 -22.03 -13.87
N GLN A 125 -13.40 -22.00 -14.10
CA GLN A 125 -12.78 -22.51 -15.34
C GLN A 125 -13.15 -23.98 -15.62
N TRP A 126 -13.18 -24.83 -14.59
CA TRP A 126 -13.48 -26.26 -14.76
C TRP A 126 -14.91 -26.52 -15.24
N GLN A 127 -15.89 -25.67 -14.88
CA GLN A 127 -17.25 -25.76 -15.43
C GLN A 127 -17.25 -25.47 -16.92
N ALA A 128 -16.50 -24.45 -17.34
CA ALA A 128 -16.37 -24.07 -18.74
C ALA A 128 -15.71 -25.21 -19.54
N THR A 129 -14.59 -25.77 -19.07
CA THR A 129 -13.90 -26.88 -19.74
C THR A 129 -14.77 -28.14 -19.82
N ASN A 130 -15.50 -28.48 -18.75
CA ASN A 130 -16.39 -29.64 -18.74
C ASN A 130 -17.60 -29.47 -19.69
N ALA A 131 -18.03 -28.23 -19.91
CA ALA A 131 -19.04 -27.88 -20.91
C ALA A 131 -18.50 -27.83 -22.35
N GLY A 132 -17.19 -27.99 -22.56
CA GLY A 132 -16.55 -27.86 -23.88
C GLY A 132 -16.28 -26.40 -24.30
N CYS A 133 -16.36 -25.47 -23.36
CA CYS A 133 -15.92 -24.09 -23.56
C CYS A 133 -14.39 -24.02 -23.41
N SER A 134 -13.75 -23.25 -24.27
CA SER A 134 -12.31 -23.00 -24.31
C SER A 134 -12.07 -21.52 -24.62
N ASP A 135 -10.84 -21.04 -24.43
CA ASP A 135 -10.47 -19.66 -24.77
C ASP A 135 -10.91 -19.25 -26.18
N ARG A 136 -10.75 -20.15 -27.15
CA ARG A 136 -11.13 -19.95 -28.56
C ARG A 136 -12.62 -19.95 -28.80
N SER A 137 -13.40 -20.62 -27.96
CA SER A 137 -14.86 -20.74 -28.12
C SER A 137 -15.62 -19.86 -27.15
N ALA A 138 -14.97 -19.18 -26.21
CA ALA A 138 -15.59 -18.38 -25.15
C ALA A 138 -16.58 -17.33 -25.68
N HIS A 139 -16.32 -16.76 -26.85
CA HIS A 139 -17.22 -15.81 -27.51
C HIS A 139 -18.55 -16.43 -27.98
N LEU A 140 -18.64 -17.77 -28.09
CA LEU A 140 -19.87 -18.50 -28.40
C LEU A 140 -20.70 -18.81 -27.15
N TRP A 141 -20.25 -18.43 -25.97
CA TRP A 141 -20.92 -18.75 -24.70
C TRP A 141 -21.36 -17.47 -24.00
N ALA A 142 -22.59 -17.48 -23.49
CA ALA A 142 -23.11 -16.42 -22.63
C ALA A 142 -23.98 -17.05 -21.53
N ASN A 143 -23.79 -16.60 -20.29
CA ASN A 143 -24.50 -17.13 -19.10
C ASN A 143 -24.37 -18.67 -18.95
N GLY A 144 -23.25 -19.26 -19.37
CA GLY A 144 -23.04 -20.72 -19.29
C GLY A 144 -23.75 -21.55 -20.37
N VAL A 145 -24.36 -20.90 -21.38
CA VAL A 145 -25.05 -21.56 -22.50
C VAL A 145 -24.36 -21.23 -23.83
N ARG A 146 -24.12 -22.24 -24.67
CA ARG A 146 -23.57 -22.06 -26.02
C ARG A 146 -24.63 -21.41 -26.91
N GLN A 147 -24.38 -20.18 -27.32
CA GLN A 147 -25.19 -19.46 -28.29
C GLN A 147 -24.89 -20.03 -29.68
N GLY A 148 -25.88 -20.70 -30.28
CA GLY A 148 -25.83 -21.05 -31.70
C GLY A 148 -25.86 -19.76 -32.52
N ALA A 149 -25.03 -19.67 -33.56
CA ALA A 149 -25.01 -18.51 -34.46
C ALA A 149 -26.42 -18.20 -34.99
N PRO A 150 -26.83 -16.93 -35.12
CA PRO A 150 -28.03 -16.61 -35.89
C PRO A 150 -27.79 -17.03 -37.36
N ALA A 151 -28.77 -17.71 -37.93
CA ALA A 151 -28.85 -18.06 -39.35
C ALA A 151 -29.03 -16.81 -40.23
#